data_AF-A0A161WID6-F1
#
_entry.id   AF-A0A161WID6-F1
#
_cell.length_a   1.000
_cell.length_b   1.000
_cell.length_c   1.000
_cell.angle_alpha   90.00
_cell.angle_beta   90.00
_cell.angle_gamma   90.00
#
_symmetry.space_group_name_H-M   'P 1'
#
loop_
_entity.id
_entity.type
_entity.pdbx_description
1 polymer ?
#
loop_
_entity_poly.entity_id
_entity_poly.type
_entity_poly.pdbx_seq_one_letter_code
_entity_poly.pdbx_strand_id
1 'polypeptide(L)' 'MCEMSAAFMSMNGQFAKEHCKSCATICDACAKECSMFKDEHCQKCADVCRMCANECRKMTGM' A
#
# COMPACT_ATOMS: atom_id res chain seq x y z
N MET A 1 -1.52 4.12 -7.52
CA MET A 1 -1.55 2.72 -7.05
C MET A 1 -2.53 2.51 -5.91
N CYS A 2 -2.38 3.19 -4.78
CA CYS A 2 -3.28 3.04 -3.63
C CYS A 2 -4.74 3.44 -3.96
N GLU A 3 -4.95 4.56 -4.66
CA GLU A 3 -6.28 5.02 -5.09
C GLU A 3 -7.00 3.98 -5.95
N MET A 4 -6.31 3.43 -6.96
CA MET A 4 -6.88 2.39 -7.81
C MET A 4 -7.22 1.12 -7.01
N SER A 5 -6.36 0.72 -6.07
CA SER A 5 -6.63 -0.41 -5.18
C SER A 5 -7.90 -0.18 -4.36
N ALA A 6 -8.05 1.01 -3.79
CA ALA A 6 -9.25 1.39 -3.05
C ALA A 6 -10.51 1.37 -3.92
N ALA A 7 -10.43 1.89 -5.15
CA ALA A 7 -11.54 1.86 -6.10
C ALA A 7 -11.95 0.42 -6.46
N PHE A 8 -10.99 -0.45 -6.79
CA PHE A 8 -11.26 -1.86 -7.08
C PHE A 8 -11.89 -2.59 -5.89
N MET A 9 -11.40 -2.37 -4.67
CA MET A 9 -11.99 -2.94 -3.46
C MET A 9 -13.42 -2.45 -3.23
N SER A 10 -13.66 -1.14 -3.37
CA SER A 10 -14.97 -0.51 -3.11
C SER A 10 -16.06 -1.00 -4.07
N MET A 11 -15.68 -1.36 -5.30
CA MET A 11 -16.58 -1.87 -6.32
C MET A 11 -16.67 -3.40 -6.37
N ASN A 12 -16.04 -4.13 -5.43
CA ASN A 12 -15.90 -5.59 -5.48
C ASN A 12 -15.34 -6.08 -6.84
N GLY A 13 -14.36 -5.35 -7.39
CA GLY A 13 -13.76 -5.66 -8.68
C GLY A 13 -13.08 -7.02 -8.69
N GLN A 14 -13.24 -7.78 -9.77
CA GLN A 14 -12.74 -9.16 -9.88
C GLN A 14 -11.23 -9.30 -9.65
N PHE A 15 -10.46 -8.25 -9.92
CA PHE A 15 -8.99 -8.23 -9.80
C PHE A 15 -8.50 -7.47 -8.54
N ALA A 16 -9.37 -7.21 -7.57
CA ALA A 16 -9.01 -6.42 -6.39
C ALA A 16 -7.84 -7.04 -5.60
N LYS A 17 -7.77 -8.38 -5.52
CA LYS A 17 -6.69 -9.08 -4.81
C LYS A 17 -5.35 -8.98 -5.56
N GLU A 18 -5.34 -9.23 -6.87
CA GLU A 18 -4.15 -9.10 -7.70
C GLU A 18 -3.60 -7.67 -7.68
N HIS A 19 -4.50 -6.69 -7.68
CA HIS A 19 -4.12 -5.29 -7.58
C HIS A 19 -3.56 -4.94 -6.19
N CYS A 20 -4.19 -5.44 -5.10
CA CYS A 20 -3.66 -5.30 -3.74
C CYS A 20 -2.25 -5.92 -3.59
N LYS A 21 -1.98 -7.08 -4.21
CA LYS A 21 -0.64 -7.69 -4.20
C LYS A 21 0.41 -6.74 -4.78
N SER A 22 0.11 -6.12 -5.92
CA SER A 22 1.00 -5.13 -6.54
C SER A 22 1.13 -3.86 -5.69
N CYS A 23 0.02 -3.40 -5.12
CA CYS A 23 0.00 -2.23 -4.24
C CYS A 23 0.88 -2.42 -3.00
N ALA A 24 0.85 -3.61 -2.37
CA ALA A 24 1.68 -3.93 -1.22
C ALA A 24 3.19 -3.79 -1.54
N THR A 25 3.65 -4.38 -2.64
CA THR A 25 5.05 -4.29 -3.08
C THR A 25 5.49 -2.84 -3.32
N ILE A 26 4.63 -2.02 -3.93
CA ILE A 26 4.94 -0.62 -4.21
C ILE A 26 4.94 0.20 -2.92
N CYS A 27 4.02 -0.09 -2.00
CA CYS A 27 3.99 0.56 -0.70
C CYS A 27 5.23 0.21 0.15
N ASP A 28 5.75 -1.02 0.09
CA ASP A 28 7.02 -1.36 0.76
C ASP A 28 8.19 -0.56 0.19
N ALA A 29 8.28 -0.46 -1.15
CA ALA A 29 9.31 0.31 -1.81
C ALA A 29 9.24 1.80 -1.42
N CYS A 30 8.04 2.38 -1.46
CA CYS A 30 7.80 3.75 -1.04
C CYS A 30 8.16 3.96 0.44
N ALA A 31 7.73 3.06 1.33
CA ALA A 31 8.06 3.15 2.75
C ALA A 31 9.56 3.06 3.01
N LYS A 32 10.27 2.19 2.29
CA LYS A 32 11.72 2.06 2.39
C LYS A 32 12.42 3.35 2.01
N GLU A 33 12.07 3.95 0.87
CA GLU A 33 12.66 5.21 0.41
C GLU A 33 12.31 6.37 1.33
N CYS A 34 11.03 6.55 1.68
CA CYS A 34 10.60 7.63 2.57
C CYS A 34 11.27 7.54 3.95
N SER A 35 11.49 6.34 4.47
CA SER A 35 12.14 6.15 5.78
C SER A 35 13.62 6.59 5.81
N MET A 36 14.26 6.79 4.66
CA MET A 36 15.64 7.29 4.58
C MET A 36 15.74 8.78 4.95
N PHE A 37 14.65 9.53 4.83
CA PHE A 37 14.59 10.97 5.10
C PHE A 37 14.05 11.23 6.51
N LYS A 38 14.68 12.15 7.26
CA LYS A 38 14.31 12.43 8.66
C LYS A 38 13.15 13.42 8.81
N ASP A 39 12.68 14.02 7.72
CA ASP A 39 11.58 14.96 7.73
C ASP A 39 10.29 14.31 8.23
N GLU A 40 9.53 15.03 9.06
CA GLU A 40 8.30 14.53 9.68
C GLU A 40 7.30 14.01 8.63
N HIS A 41 7.18 14.71 7.51
CA HIS A 41 6.35 14.30 6.39
C HIS A 41 6.77 12.94 5.82
N CYS A 42 8.07 12.72 5.60
CA CYS A 42 8.58 11.47 5.04
C CYS A 42 8.41 10.30 6.00
N GLN A 43 8.61 10.52 7.30
CA GLN A 43 8.36 9.49 8.32
C GLN A 43 6.88 9.09 8.37
N LYS A 44 5.96 10.07 8.36
CA LYS A 44 4.52 9.80 8.28
C LYS A 44 4.14 9.05 7.00
N CYS A 45 4.72 9.43 5.87
CA CYS A 45 4.50 8.73 4.60
C CYS A 45 4.92 7.25 4.71
N ALA A 46 6.11 6.99 5.26
CA ALA A 46 6.62 5.62 5.42
C ALA A 46 5.71 4.76 6.30
N ASP A 47 5.19 5.31 7.40
CA ASP A 47 4.29 4.58 8.29
C ASP A 47 2.93 4.28 7.63
N VAL A 48 2.35 5.26 6.94
CA VAL A 48 1.09 5.06 6.20
C VAL A 48 1.27 4.02 5.08
N CYS A 49 2.40 4.05 4.37
CA CYS A 49 2.72 3.05 3.34
C CYS A 49 2.86 1.64 3.94
N ARG A 50 3.53 1.48 5.10
CA ARG A 50 3.61 0.18 5.80
C ARG A 50 2.22 -0.32 6.20
N MET A 51 1.37 0.56 6.72
CA MET A 51 -0.01 0.23 7.05
C MET A 51 -0.77 -0.23 5.81
N CYS A 52 -0.70 0.52 4.71
CA CYS A 52 -1.37 0.18 3.45
C CYS A 52 -0.88 -1.16 2.89
N ALA A 53 0.42 -1.43 2.91
CA ALA A 53 0.99 -2.71 2.47
C ALA A 53 0.44 -3.88 3.29
N ASN A 54 0.35 -3.73 4.61
CA ASN A 54 -0.19 -4.76 5.50
C ASN A 54 -1.68 -5.03 5.24
N GLU A 55 -2.51 -3.99 5.06
CA GLU A 55 -3.92 -4.18 4.73
C GLU A 55 -4.10 -4.84 3.35
N CYS A 56 -3.28 -4.45 2.36
CA CYS A 56 -3.29 -5.10 1.05
C CYS A 56 -2.92 -6.59 1.13
N ARG A 57 -1.96 -6.98 1.99
CA ARG A 57 -1.60 -8.40 2.20
C ARG A 57 -2.75 -9.19 2.85
N LYS A 58 -3.42 -8.61 3.86
CA LYS A 58 -4.63 -9.20 4.45
C LYS A 58 -5.73 -9.45 3.42
N MET A 59 -5.94 -8.51 2.49
CA MET A 59 -6.90 -8.67 1.39
C MET A 59 -6.58 -9.86 0.48
N THR A 60 -5.29 -10.17 0.32
CA THR A 60 -4.81 -11.30 -0.50
C THR A 60 -4.72 -12.63 0.26
N GLY A 61 -4.86 -12.62 1.59
CA GLY A 61 -4.64 -13.80 2.44
C GLY A 61 -3.16 -14.17 2.60
N MET A 62 -2.26 -13.18 2.50
CA MET A 62 -0.81 -13.30 2.68
C MET A 62 -0.34 -12.66 3.98
#